data_AF-A0A9N9WPU3-F1
#
_entry.id   AF-A0A9N9WPU3-F1
#
_cell.length_a   1.000
_cell.length_b   1.000
_cell.length_c   1.000
_cell.angle_alpha   90.00
_cell.angle_beta   90.00
_cell.angle_gamma   90.00
#
_symmetry.space_group_name_H-M   'P 1'
#
loop_
_entity.id
_entity.type
_entity.pdbx_description
1 polymer ?
#
loop_
_entity_poly.entity_id
_entity_poly.type
_entity_poly.pdbx_seq_one_letter_code
_entity_poly.pdbx_strand_id
1 'polypeptide(L)'
;MGEKLSQTKSKDLKSSSKKQSNGVHYSRPETKYEHIYPQIPEQKSLLVAYILWLFGGIFGLHHIYLHRDRHAFVWWCTLGGYFGIGWLFEIFKIPEYVRDANDDPKFIAKFIVKLRTQQKPEFSTIRFLGQIMMSYLFGQVVMIAVPEDEIMGISWRFLLWTVPFFSAVGVWIVGNIGREKGVFWHCLLVAYLIYPLRYFVYDETYWFTGLVFGSALAFEQFSKQWRREPPKRHSKVRRTIELSTCVILYLSVWSAYFVFNGKITDSEGDEVPVHEAIKNFLKSPWWTDLKQTFVDTWRFAQHNGWYETWKQIVDSIDIDGEQNAYKVLNVSPTATQSEITSAWRKLSREFHPDKVKDDKLRRAAQEKFMDIQQAYEVISKIKSKRRSRNKKFEDEHQDVKIEL
;
A
#
# COMPACT_ATOMS: atom_id res chain seq x y z
N MET A 1 -70.14 62.14 2.74
CA MET A 1 -68.99 62.41 1.84
C MET A 1 -68.24 61.10 1.71
N GLY A 2 -68.66 60.23 0.81
CA GLY A 2 -68.31 60.30 -0.62
C GLY A 2 -67.13 59.33 -0.80
N GLU A 3 -67.41 58.04 -1.00
CA GLU A 3 -67.22 57.34 -2.29
C GLU A 3 -65.72 57.10 -2.60
N LYS A 4 -65.23 55.93 -3.02
CA LYS A 4 -65.81 54.66 -3.45
C LYS A 4 -64.62 53.73 -3.73
N LEU A 5 -64.81 52.45 -3.41
CA LEU A 5 -64.49 51.26 -4.21
C LEU A 5 -63.00 50.88 -4.42
N SER A 6 -62.56 49.72 -3.91
CA SER A 6 -62.75 48.34 -4.46
C SER A 6 -61.72 48.05 -5.56
N GLN A 7 -60.99 46.93 -5.57
CA GLN A 7 -61.45 45.55 -5.48
C GLN A 7 -60.26 44.65 -5.07
N THR A 8 -60.39 43.74 -4.09
CA THR A 8 -61.00 42.39 -4.17
C THR A 8 -60.10 41.34 -4.84
N LYS A 9 -59.63 40.36 -4.06
CA LYS A 9 -59.96 38.93 -4.28
C LYS A 9 -59.40 38.01 -3.19
N SER A 10 -60.34 37.45 -2.44
CA SER A 10 -60.25 36.13 -1.80
C SER A 10 -60.31 35.04 -2.88
N LYS A 11 -59.59 33.93 -2.65
CA LYS A 11 -59.65 32.57 -3.25
C LYS A 11 -58.32 31.87 -2.86
N ASP A 12 -58.21 30.68 -2.29
CA ASP A 12 -59.12 29.58 -2.05
C ASP A 12 -58.57 28.75 -0.86
N LEU A 13 -59.46 28.34 0.04
CA LEU A 13 -59.25 27.30 1.03
C LEU A 13 -59.99 26.05 0.52
N LYS A 14 -59.27 24.95 0.28
CA LYS A 14 -59.78 23.56 0.25
C LYS A 14 -58.58 22.60 0.29
N SER A 15 -58.35 21.96 1.45
CA SER A 15 -58.52 20.52 1.73
C SER A 15 -57.58 19.62 0.91
N SER A 16 -56.82 18.64 1.42
CA SER A 16 -57.02 17.78 2.59
C SER A 16 -55.76 16.91 2.78
N SER A 17 -55.40 16.65 4.04
CA SER A 17 -54.88 15.37 4.58
C SER A 17 -53.69 14.65 3.90
N LYS A 18 -52.54 14.58 4.61
CA LYS A 18 -51.98 13.29 5.08
C LYS A 18 -50.73 13.43 5.97
N LYS A 19 -50.83 12.82 7.16
CA LYS A 19 -49.79 12.24 8.04
C LYS A 19 -48.64 13.16 8.51
N GLN A 20 -48.85 13.79 9.66
CA GLN A 20 -47.77 14.20 10.57
C GLN A 20 -47.09 12.96 11.16
N SER A 21 -45.86 12.68 10.73
CA SER A 21 -44.93 11.86 11.51
C SER A 21 -44.29 12.75 12.57
N ASN A 22 -44.45 12.39 13.84
CA ASN A 22 -43.78 13.03 14.98
C ASN A 22 -42.26 12.91 14.85
N GLY A 23 -41.64 13.88 14.17
CA GLY A 23 -40.22 14.17 14.30
C GLY A 23 -40.07 15.25 15.36
N VAL A 24 -39.38 14.93 16.45
CA VAL A 24 -38.95 15.92 17.44
C VAL A 24 -38.08 16.95 16.70
N HIS A 25 -38.66 18.11 16.39
CA HIS A 25 -37.90 19.26 15.92
C HIS A 25 -37.06 19.76 17.09
N TYR A 26 -35.81 19.33 17.15
CA TYR A 26 -34.81 20.00 17.98
C TYR A 26 -34.58 21.39 17.39
N SER A 27 -35.24 22.39 17.95
CA SER A 27 -34.88 23.79 17.73
C SER A 27 -33.45 23.98 18.22
N ARG A 28 -32.53 24.19 17.27
CA ARG A 28 -31.12 24.43 17.55
C ARG A 28 -31.00 25.73 18.34
N PRO A 29 -30.27 25.77 19.47
CA PRO A 29 -29.97 27.04 20.11
C PRO A 29 -29.15 27.88 19.12
N GLU A 30 -29.61 29.10 18.82
CA GLU A 30 -28.88 30.07 18.01
C GLU A 30 -27.55 30.34 18.69
N THR A 31 -26.48 29.76 18.16
CA THR A 31 -25.13 29.98 18.65
C THR A 31 -24.47 31.00 17.75
N LYS A 32 -23.93 32.05 18.37
CA LYS A 32 -23.18 33.19 17.79
C LYS A 32 -22.01 32.82 16.85
N TYR A 33 -21.82 31.54 16.53
CA TYR A 33 -20.76 30.97 15.70
C TYR A 33 -21.26 30.41 14.36
N GLU A 34 -22.56 30.52 14.05
CA GLU A 34 -23.16 29.96 12.83
C GLU A 34 -22.57 30.59 11.55
N HIS A 35 -22.11 31.84 11.61
CA HIS A 35 -21.43 32.54 10.52
C HIS A 35 -19.98 32.09 10.27
N ILE A 36 -19.41 31.23 11.12
CA ILE A 36 -18.01 30.76 11.01
C ILE A 36 -17.90 29.48 10.16
N TYR A 37 -19.01 28.84 9.82
CA TYR A 37 -19.01 27.61 9.03
C TYR A 37 -19.45 27.88 7.58
N PRO A 38 -18.51 28.08 6.63
CA PRO A 38 -18.85 28.02 5.22
C PRO A 38 -19.23 26.58 4.86
N GLN A 39 -20.33 26.40 4.11
CA GLN A 39 -20.70 25.19 3.35
C GLN A 39 -20.42 23.85 4.06
N ILE A 40 -21.46 23.26 4.67
CA ILE A 40 -21.37 21.96 5.34
C ILE A 40 -20.71 20.94 4.39
N PRO A 41 -19.62 20.28 4.81
CA PRO A 41 -18.90 19.38 3.95
C PRO A 41 -19.72 18.15 3.55
N GLU A 42 -19.41 17.58 2.39
CA GLU A 42 -19.90 16.26 1.99
C GLU A 42 -19.54 15.23 3.07
N GLN A 43 -20.57 14.70 3.72
CA GLN A 43 -20.45 13.77 4.84
C GLN A 43 -19.73 12.49 4.42
N LYS A 44 -18.73 12.10 5.22
CA LYS A 44 -17.93 10.88 5.06
C LYS A 44 -18.57 9.74 5.85
N SER A 45 -18.61 8.56 5.22
CA SER A 45 -19.19 7.36 5.79
C SER A 45 -18.15 6.58 6.59
N LEU A 46 -18.57 6.13 7.77
CA LEU A 46 -17.76 5.26 8.63
C LEU A 46 -17.46 3.92 7.97
N LEU A 47 -18.46 3.34 7.28
CA LEU A 47 -18.32 2.06 6.59
C LEU A 47 -17.31 2.15 5.45
N VAL A 48 -17.38 3.23 4.65
CA VAL A 48 -16.40 3.47 3.58
C VAL A 48 -14.98 3.63 4.15
N ALA A 49 -14.84 4.33 5.27
CA ALA A 49 -13.54 4.47 5.93
C ALA A 49 -12.95 3.11 6.38
N TYR A 50 -13.78 2.20 6.92
CA TYR A 50 -13.33 0.86 7.30
C TYR A 50 -13.02 -0.05 6.10
N ILE A 51 -13.81 0.02 5.02
CA ILE A 51 -13.52 -0.74 3.78
C ILE A 51 -12.17 -0.29 3.21
N LEU A 52 -11.94 1.02 3.12
CA LEU A 52 -10.68 1.57 2.65
C LEU A 52 -9.51 1.22 3.57
N TRP A 53 -9.74 1.16 4.87
CA TRP A 53 -8.74 0.71 5.85
C TRP A 53 -8.41 -0.79 5.70
N LEU A 54 -9.38 -1.65 5.38
CA LEU A 54 -9.14 -3.08 5.22
C LEU A 54 -8.33 -3.38 3.95
N PHE A 55 -8.72 -2.82 2.80
CA PHE A 55 -8.11 -3.16 1.51
C PHE A 55 -6.93 -2.27 1.12
N GLY A 56 -6.85 -1.05 1.65
CA GLY A 56 -5.77 -0.11 1.33
C GLY A 56 -5.28 0.69 2.53
N GLY A 57 -5.55 0.23 3.75
CA GLY A 57 -5.15 0.91 4.97
C GLY A 57 -3.64 0.93 5.16
N ILE A 58 -2.92 -0.11 4.70
CA ILE A 58 -1.45 -0.14 4.72
C ILE A 58 -0.87 1.04 3.92
N PHE A 59 -1.52 1.44 2.83
CA PHE A 59 -1.10 2.59 2.01
C PHE A 59 -1.78 3.90 2.42
N GLY A 60 -2.61 3.90 3.47
CA GLY A 60 -3.27 5.10 3.98
C GLY A 60 -4.47 5.59 3.16
N LEU A 61 -5.14 4.74 2.37
CA LEU A 61 -6.27 5.16 1.53
C LEU A 61 -7.44 5.77 2.35
N HIS A 62 -7.71 5.25 3.55
CA HIS A 62 -8.72 5.81 4.45
C HIS A 62 -8.34 7.22 4.92
N HIS A 63 -7.06 7.54 5.08
CA HIS A 63 -6.62 8.91 5.41
C HIS A 63 -6.82 9.88 4.25
N ILE A 64 -6.60 9.43 3.01
CA ILE A 64 -6.89 10.23 1.81
C ILE A 64 -8.40 10.51 1.74
N TYR A 65 -9.25 9.51 2.02
CA TYR A 65 -10.70 9.71 2.07
C TYR A 65 -11.13 10.73 3.13
N LEU A 66 -10.47 10.73 4.29
CA LEU A 66 -10.75 11.59 5.43
C LEU A 66 -10.04 12.96 5.37
N HIS A 67 -9.42 13.31 4.23
CA HIS A 67 -8.68 14.57 4.04
C HIS A 67 -7.49 14.77 5.00
N ARG A 68 -6.84 13.67 5.38
CA ARG A 68 -5.65 13.65 6.26
C ARG A 68 -4.39 13.32 5.45
N ASP A 69 -4.07 14.15 4.47
CA ASP A 69 -3.01 13.89 3.47
C ASP A 69 -1.63 13.62 4.09
N ARG A 70 -1.24 14.40 5.11
CA ARG A 70 0.03 14.18 5.83
C ARG A 70 0.07 12.82 6.51
N HIS A 71 -1.08 12.36 7.01
CA HIS A 71 -1.20 11.06 7.66
C HIS A 71 -1.13 9.93 6.62
N ALA A 72 -1.81 10.10 5.49
CA ALA A 72 -1.73 9.18 4.36
C ALA A 72 -0.29 9.03 3.85
N PHE A 73 0.44 10.14 3.69
CA PHE A 73 1.83 10.12 3.25
C PHE A 73 2.74 9.37 4.24
N VAL A 74 2.59 9.61 5.55
CA VAL A 74 3.34 8.85 6.57
C VAL A 74 3.03 7.35 6.50
N TRP A 75 1.75 6.98 6.35
CA TRP A 75 1.35 5.57 6.23
C TRP A 75 1.95 4.92 5.00
N TRP A 76 1.95 5.64 3.87
CA TRP A 76 2.52 5.18 2.63
C TRP A 76 4.04 4.98 2.72
N CYS A 77 4.78 5.93 3.33
CA CYS A 77 6.23 5.80 3.54
C CYS A 77 6.62 4.67 4.50
N THR A 78 5.74 4.33 5.46
CA THR A 78 6.06 3.40 6.57
C THR A 78 5.35 2.06 6.47
N LEU A 79 4.68 1.77 5.34
CA LEU A 79 3.89 0.56 5.11
C LEU A 79 2.87 0.31 6.24
N GLY A 80 1.97 1.26 6.44
CA GLY A 80 0.86 1.13 7.39
C GLY A 80 1.21 1.58 8.80
N GLY A 81 2.09 2.56 8.95
CA GLY A 81 2.50 3.08 10.27
C GLY A 81 3.47 2.13 10.97
N TYR A 82 4.62 1.88 10.32
CA TYR A 82 5.69 0.98 10.75
C TYR A 82 5.32 -0.49 10.67
N PHE A 83 5.35 -1.01 9.44
CA PHE A 83 5.10 -2.42 9.14
C PHE A 83 3.76 -2.91 9.70
N GLY A 84 2.72 -2.09 9.54
CA GLY A 84 1.34 -2.42 9.90
C GLY A 84 0.95 -2.24 11.37
N ILE A 85 1.88 -1.89 12.28
CA ILE A 85 1.53 -1.68 13.70
C ILE A 85 0.53 -0.53 13.86
N GLY A 86 0.81 0.61 13.24
CA GLY A 86 -0.09 1.76 13.23
C GLY A 86 -1.46 1.41 12.65
N TRP A 87 -1.48 0.73 11.50
CA TRP A 87 -2.68 0.24 10.83
C TRP A 87 -3.59 -0.58 11.75
N LEU A 88 -3.04 -1.45 12.60
CA LEU A 88 -3.83 -2.22 13.58
C LEU A 88 -4.48 -1.33 14.65
N PHE A 89 -3.73 -0.40 15.22
CA PHE A 89 -4.25 0.50 16.27
C PHE A 89 -5.27 1.51 15.76
N GLU A 90 -5.28 1.79 14.46
CA GLU A 90 -6.18 2.76 13.86
C GLU A 90 -7.64 2.34 13.82
N ILE A 91 -7.94 1.04 13.96
CA ILE A 91 -9.33 0.56 14.01
C ILE A 91 -10.17 1.30 15.06
N PHE A 92 -9.54 1.68 16.18
CA PHE A 92 -10.15 2.40 17.29
C PHE A 92 -10.25 3.92 17.05
N LYS A 93 -9.43 4.46 16.14
CA LYS A 93 -9.34 5.90 15.87
C LYS A 93 -10.14 6.37 14.66
N ILE A 94 -10.46 5.47 13.72
CA ILE A 94 -11.29 5.78 12.56
C ILE A 94 -12.62 6.49 12.91
N PRO A 95 -13.39 6.08 13.95
CA PRO A 95 -14.63 6.79 14.29
C PRO A 95 -14.40 8.26 14.67
N GLU A 96 -13.29 8.55 15.37
CA GLU A 96 -12.90 9.91 15.74
C GLU A 96 -12.48 10.71 14.49
N TYR A 97 -11.75 10.09 13.57
CA TYR A 97 -11.33 10.73 12.33
C TYR A 97 -12.49 11.06 11.39
N VAL A 98 -13.50 10.17 11.30
CA VAL A 98 -14.72 10.42 10.52
C VAL A 98 -15.50 11.59 11.11
N ARG A 99 -15.64 11.67 12.43
CA ARG A 99 -16.30 12.81 13.10
C ARG A 99 -15.56 14.11 12.87
N ASP A 100 -14.22 14.08 12.90
CA ASP A 100 -13.38 15.24 12.59
C ASP A 100 -13.53 15.68 11.12
N ALA A 101 -13.55 14.73 10.17
CA ALA A 101 -13.72 15.01 8.74
C ALA A 101 -15.12 15.55 8.39
N ASN A 102 -16.14 15.20 9.18
CA ASN A 102 -17.53 15.62 9.03
C ASN A 102 -17.88 16.88 9.80
N ASP A 103 -16.93 17.44 10.56
CA ASP A 103 -17.13 18.58 11.47
C ASP A 103 -18.35 18.35 12.40
N ASP A 104 -18.45 17.14 12.98
CA ASP A 104 -19.54 16.75 13.88
C ASP A 104 -19.68 17.74 15.07
N PRO A 105 -20.87 18.33 15.30
CA PRO A 105 -21.10 19.28 16.40
C PRO A 105 -20.64 18.77 17.77
N LYS A 106 -20.79 17.47 18.06
CA LYS A 106 -20.36 16.89 19.34
C LYS A 106 -18.84 16.86 19.47
N PHE A 107 -18.16 16.48 18.39
CA PHE A 107 -16.71 16.46 18.32
C PHE A 107 -16.14 17.87 18.44
N ILE A 108 -16.71 18.83 17.71
CA ILE A 108 -16.28 20.23 17.74
C ILE A 108 -16.53 20.86 19.12
N ALA A 109 -17.67 20.61 19.75
CA ALA A 109 -17.94 21.10 21.10
C ALA A 109 -16.89 20.60 22.11
N LYS A 110 -16.56 19.29 22.06
CA LYS A 110 -15.50 18.70 22.89
C LYS A 110 -14.13 19.33 22.60
N PHE A 111 -13.81 19.58 21.34
CA PHE A 111 -12.58 20.23 20.93
C PHE A 111 -12.49 21.69 21.43
N ILE A 112 -13.58 22.45 21.34
CA ILE A 112 -13.65 23.83 21.86
C ILE A 112 -13.44 23.86 23.38
N VAL A 113 -14.03 22.92 24.12
CA VAL A 113 -13.76 22.80 25.56
C VAL A 113 -12.27 22.58 25.81
N LYS A 114 -11.63 21.68 25.05
CA LYS A 114 -10.17 21.43 25.15
C LYS A 114 -9.34 22.69 24.84
N LEU A 115 -9.74 23.47 23.83
CA LEU A 115 -9.06 24.74 23.50
C LEU A 115 -9.19 25.79 24.61
N ARG A 116 -10.27 25.79 25.38
CA ARG A 116 -10.50 26.72 26.49
C ARG A 116 -9.73 26.33 27.73
N THR A 117 -9.60 25.03 28.01
CA THR A 117 -8.89 24.54 29.21
C THR A 117 -7.39 24.46 29.01
N GLN A 118 -6.91 24.23 27.78
CA GLN A 118 -5.50 23.97 27.49
C GLN A 118 -4.96 24.93 26.44
N GLN A 119 -4.04 25.81 26.84
CA GLN A 119 -3.39 26.75 25.94
C GLN A 119 -2.49 26.05 24.90
N LYS A 120 -1.84 24.94 25.28
CA LYS A 120 -0.99 24.11 24.41
C LYS A 120 -1.51 22.67 24.35
N PRO A 121 -1.28 21.95 23.23
CA PRO A 121 -1.61 20.53 23.16
C PRO A 121 -0.82 19.69 24.16
N GLU A 122 -1.48 18.68 24.72
CA GLU A 122 -0.86 17.71 25.62
C GLU A 122 0.26 16.94 24.91
N PHE A 123 1.21 16.42 25.69
CA PHE A 123 2.21 15.50 25.16
C PHE A 123 1.56 14.17 24.81
N SER A 124 1.76 13.70 23.56
CA SER A 124 1.24 12.42 23.09
C SER A 124 2.40 11.49 22.80
N THR A 125 2.51 10.41 23.56
CA THR A 125 3.57 9.41 23.38
C THR A 125 3.56 8.79 21.98
N ILE A 126 2.37 8.48 21.45
CA ILE A 126 2.22 7.90 20.11
C ILE A 126 2.72 8.87 19.04
N ARG A 127 2.39 10.16 19.18
CA ARG A 127 2.81 11.20 18.24
C ARG A 127 4.31 11.45 18.31
N PHE A 128 4.85 11.55 19.52
CA PHE A 128 6.28 11.74 19.75
C PHE A 128 7.10 10.57 19.21
N LEU A 129 6.66 9.34 19.47
CA LEU A 129 7.27 8.15 18.88
C LEU A 129 7.19 8.19 17.34
N GLY A 130 6.02 8.55 16.79
CA GLY A 130 5.88 8.74 15.34
C GLY A 130 6.85 9.79 14.78
N GLN A 131 7.07 10.91 15.48
CA GLN A 131 8.05 11.93 15.07
C GLN A 131 9.47 11.37 15.04
N ILE A 132 9.89 10.69 16.10
CA ILE A 132 11.21 10.05 16.20
C ILE A 132 11.40 9.06 15.06
N MET A 133 10.45 8.15 14.89
CA MET A 133 10.58 7.11 13.89
C MET A 133 10.57 7.69 12.47
N MET A 134 9.80 8.75 12.20
CA MET A 134 9.70 9.35 10.87
C MET A 134 10.94 10.18 10.53
N SER A 135 11.45 10.88 11.54
CA SER A 135 12.72 11.60 11.51
C SER A 135 13.89 10.65 11.26
N TYR A 136 13.91 9.51 11.96
CA TYR A 136 14.89 8.45 11.73
C TYR A 136 14.79 7.91 10.30
N LEU A 137 13.59 7.54 9.83
CA LEU A 137 13.39 7.01 8.47
C LEU A 137 13.92 7.98 7.40
N PHE A 138 13.52 9.25 7.46
CA PHE A 138 13.93 10.23 6.44
C PHE A 138 15.41 10.60 6.51
N GLY A 139 15.97 10.73 7.72
CA GLY A 139 17.41 10.96 7.86
C GLY A 139 18.23 9.75 7.39
N GLN A 140 17.82 8.54 7.76
CA GLN A 140 18.52 7.29 7.44
C GLN A 140 18.49 7.04 5.94
N VAL A 141 17.33 7.18 5.28
CA VAL A 141 17.19 6.95 3.83
C VAL A 141 18.10 7.89 3.04
N VAL A 142 18.25 9.15 3.45
CA VAL A 142 19.20 10.07 2.83
C VAL A 142 20.64 9.67 3.10
N MET A 143 20.95 9.31 4.35
CA MET A 143 22.30 8.89 4.74
C MET A 143 22.77 7.67 3.95
N ILE A 144 21.94 6.63 3.84
CA ILE A 144 22.27 5.42 3.07
C ILE A 144 22.23 5.67 1.57
N ALA A 145 21.50 6.67 1.07
CA ALA A 145 21.45 6.95 -0.36
C ALA A 145 22.68 7.71 -0.87
N VAL A 146 23.47 8.31 0.03
CA VAL A 146 24.74 8.97 -0.36
C VAL A 146 25.78 7.88 -0.66
N PRO A 147 26.42 7.90 -1.84
CA PRO A 147 27.49 6.97 -2.17
C PRO A 147 28.71 7.15 -1.24
N GLU A 148 29.30 6.04 -0.81
CA GLU A 148 30.55 6.06 -0.04
C GLU A 148 31.77 6.33 -0.91
N ASP A 149 31.76 5.77 -2.12
CA ASP A 149 32.82 5.85 -3.11
C ASP A 149 32.73 7.12 -3.99
N GLU A 150 33.87 7.49 -4.58
CA GLU A 150 33.94 8.60 -5.53
C GLU A 150 33.36 8.18 -6.88
N ILE A 151 32.18 8.71 -7.19
CA ILE A 151 31.55 8.52 -8.50
C ILE A 151 32.03 9.63 -9.43
N MET A 152 32.68 9.25 -10.53
CA MET A 152 33.26 10.19 -11.51
C MET A 152 34.33 11.13 -10.92
N GLY A 153 35.06 10.68 -9.89
CA GLY A 153 36.10 11.48 -9.21
C GLY A 153 35.56 12.62 -8.34
N ILE A 154 34.26 12.61 -8.01
CA ILE A 154 33.64 13.56 -7.09
C ILE A 154 33.14 12.80 -5.86
N SER A 155 33.52 13.26 -4.67
CA SER A 155 32.97 12.75 -3.41
C SER A 155 31.59 13.35 -3.15
N TRP A 156 30.56 12.51 -3.13
CA TRP A 156 29.17 12.93 -2.88
C TRP A 156 28.85 13.09 -1.39
N ARG A 157 29.84 12.90 -0.51
CA ARG A 157 29.68 12.96 0.96
C ARG A 157 29.21 14.33 1.47
N PHE A 158 29.36 15.40 0.70
CA PHE A 158 28.82 16.72 1.05
C PHE A 158 27.29 16.70 1.18
N LEU A 159 26.59 15.80 0.49
CA LEU A 159 25.13 15.64 0.59
C LEU A 159 24.67 15.22 1.99
N LEU A 160 25.55 14.69 2.84
CA LEU A 160 25.23 14.35 4.24
C LEU A 160 24.79 15.58 5.05
N TRP A 161 25.18 16.80 4.64
CA TRP A 161 24.66 18.04 5.22
C TRP A 161 23.15 18.25 5.05
N THR A 162 22.51 17.47 4.19
CA THR A 162 21.05 17.47 4.01
C THR A 162 20.33 16.52 4.98
N VAL A 163 21.03 15.61 5.66
CA VAL A 163 20.43 14.65 6.61
C VAL A 163 19.65 15.35 7.73
N PRO A 164 20.19 16.39 8.42
CA PRO A 164 19.44 17.12 9.44
C PRO A 164 18.14 17.75 8.91
N PHE A 165 18.17 18.25 7.67
CA PHE A 165 16.99 18.84 7.03
C PHE A 165 15.88 17.80 6.84
N PHE A 166 16.20 16.65 6.23
CA PHE A 166 15.19 15.61 5.97
C PHE A 166 14.68 14.96 7.26
N SER A 167 15.55 14.77 8.26
CA SER A 167 15.15 14.33 9.59
C SER A 167 14.17 15.33 10.26
N ALA A 168 14.46 16.63 10.21
CA ALA A 168 13.57 17.67 10.72
C ALA A 168 12.23 17.72 9.96
N VAL A 169 12.23 17.46 8.64
CA VAL A 169 11.01 17.34 7.84
C VAL A 169 10.15 16.18 8.36
N GLY A 170 10.76 15.04 8.69
CA GLY A 170 10.07 13.89 9.29
C GLY A 170 9.34 14.24 10.59
N VAL A 171 10.03 14.91 11.52
CA VAL A 171 9.42 15.43 12.76
C VAL A 171 8.26 16.36 12.45
N TRP A 172 8.49 17.33 11.58
CA TRP A 172 7.51 18.37 11.27
C TRP A 172 6.24 17.81 10.61
N ILE A 173 6.37 16.85 9.69
CA ILE A 173 5.21 16.23 9.04
C ILE A 173 4.30 15.58 10.08
N VAL A 174 4.86 14.71 10.94
CA VAL A 174 4.09 13.99 11.98
C VAL A 174 3.53 14.97 13.01
N GLY A 175 4.36 15.93 13.43
CA GLY A 175 3.99 17.00 14.36
C GLY A 175 2.88 17.92 13.89
N ASN A 176 2.55 17.94 12.60
CA ASN A 176 1.45 18.72 12.05
C ASN A 176 0.27 17.89 11.48
N ILE A 177 0.13 16.63 11.90
CA ILE A 177 -1.03 15.79 11.57
C ILE A 177 -2.25 16.19 12.42
N GLY A 178 -3.42 16.35 11.80
CA GLY A 178 -4.69 16.61 12.51
C GLY A 178 -4.86 18.06 13.00
N ARG A 179 -5.43 18.23 14.19
CA ARG A 179 -5.78 19.53 14.81
C ARG A 179 -4.61 20.19 15.56
N GLU A 180 -3.39 19.72 15.34
CA GLU A 180 -2.16 20.30 15.88
C GLU A 180 -1.34 20.91 14.74
N LYS A 181 -0.58 21.96 15.06
CA LYS A 181 0.36 22.60 14.14
C LYS A 181 1.62 23.03 14.90
N GLY A 182 2.74 23.10 14.19
CA GLY A 182 3.98 23.66 14.70
C GLY A 182 4.83 24.23 13.57
N VAL A 183 5.68 25.18 13.92
CA VAL A 183 6.67 25.77 13.02
C VAL A 183 7.82 24.80 12.75
N PHE A 184 8.37 24.88 11.55
CA PHE A 184 9.45 23.99 11.08
C PHE A 184 10.83 24.36 11.64
N TRP A 185 11.09 25.64 11.87
CA TRP A 185 12.45 26.10 12.12
C TRP A 185 13.03 25.62 13.46
N HIS A 186 12.21 25.40 14.52
CA HIS A 186 12.74 24.94 15.81
C HIS A 186 13.39 23.56 15.71
N CYS A 187 12.71 22.59 15.07
CA CYS A 187 13.26 21.25 14.89
C CYS A 187 14.45 21.26 13.91
N LEU A 188 14.40 22.12 12.88
CA LEU A 188 15.51 22.30 11.94
C LEU A 188 16.77 22.85 12.63
N LEU A 189 16.61 23.90 13.43
CA LEU A 189 17.70 24.55 14.16
C LEU A 189 18.39 23.53 15.08
N VAL A 190 17.62 22.80 15.88
CA VAL A 190 18.18 21.80 16.79
C VAL A 190 18.84 20.66 16.02
N ALA A 191 18.28 20.20 14.90
CA ALA A 191 18.91 19.18 14.07
C ALA A 191 20.29 19.63 13.56
N TYR A 192 20.42 20.87 13.09
CA TYR A 192 21.70 21.42 12.64
C TYR A 192 22.67 21.78 13.76
N LEU A 193 22.18 22.14 14.96
CA LEU A 193 23.03 22.35 16.13
C LEU A 193 23.69 21.06 16.61
N ILE A 194 22.99 19.93 16.48
CA ILE A 194 23.49 18.62 16.89
C ILE A 194 24.40 18.00 15.83
N TYR A 195 24.18 18.30 14.55
CA TYR A 195 24.93 17.69 13.43
C TYR A 195 26.47 17.74 13.55
N PRO A 196 27.11 18.84 14.02
CA PRO A 196 28.56 18.87 14.24
C PRO A 196 29.09 17.78 15.17
N LEU A 197 28.27 17.21 16.07
CA LEU A 197 28.67 16.08 16.92
C LEU A 197 29.10 14.85 16.12
N ARG A 198 28.68 14.73 14.85
CA ARG A 198 29.16 13.69 13.93
C ARG A 198 30.68 13.66 13.79
N TYR A 199 31.36 14.80 13.93
CA TYR A 199 32.82 14.87 13.81
C TYR A 199 33.55 14.54 15.12
N PHE A 200 32.84 14.55 16.24
CA PHE A 200 33.41 14.29 17.57
C PHE A 200 33.08 12.88 18.08
N VAL A 201 31.94 12.32 17.66
CA VAL A 201 31.48 10.99 18.06
C VAL A 201 31.72 10.01 16.92
N TYR A 202 32.61 9.03 17.16
CA TYR A 202 33.01 8.05 16.15
C TYR A 202 31.88 7.12 15.70
N ASP A 203 30.90 6.85 16.56
CA ASP A 203 29.78 5.97 16.24
C ASP A 203 28.60 6.80 15.67
N GLU A 204 28.17 6.43 14.47
CA GLU A 204 27.12 7.13 13.75
C GLU A 204 25.76 7.12 14.48
N THR A 205 25.56 6.11 15.33
CA THR A 205 24.31 5.89 16.06
C THR A 205 24.02 7.02 17.05
N TYR A 206 25.02 7.50 17.79
CA TYR A 206 24.79 8.44 18.89
C TYR A 206 24.45 9.85 18.40
N TRP A 207 25.21 10.39 17.45
CA TRP A 207 24.92 11.73 16.92
C TRP A 207 23.57 11.74 16.20
N PHE A 208 23.25 10.66 15.47
CA PHE A 208 22.00 10.56 14.74
C PHE A 208 20.80 10.39 15.67
N THR A 209 20.93 9.55 16.70
CA THR A 209 19.90 9.40 17.75
C THR A 209 19.69 10.72 18.49
N GLY A 210 20.77 11.40 18.89
CA GLY A 210 20.70 12.72 19.51
C GLY A 210 19.97 13.74 18.63
N LEU A 211 20.25 13.73 17.33
CA LEU A 211 19.62 14.61 16.35
C LEU A 211 18.12 14.35 16.25
N VAL A 212 17.72 13.09 16.11
CA VAL A 212 16.32 12.67 16.00
C VAL A 212 15.54 13.01 17.27
N PHE A 213 16.06 12.66 18.45
CA PHE A 213 15.40 12.94 19.72
C PHE A 213 15.36 14.44 20.03
N GLY A 214 16.48 15.15 19.83
CA GLY A 214 16.57 16.58 20.08
C GLY A 214 15.62 17.39 19.20
N SER A 215 15.54 17.06 17.90
CA SER A 215 14.62 17.73 16.97
C SER A 215 13.15 17.48 17.31
N ALA A 216 12.78 16.25 17.71
CA ALA A 216 11.43 15.92 18.17
C ALA A 216 11.06 16.64 19.47
N LEU A 217 11.96 16.64 20.47
CA LEU A 217 11.74 17.37 21.73
C LEU A 217 11.60 18.87 21.51
N ALA A 218 12.41 19.46 20.63
CA ALA A 218 12.33 20.86 20.29
C ALA A 218 10.97 21.22 19.65
N PHE A 219 10.44 20.34 18.80
CA PHE A 219 9.11 20.52 18.23
C PHE A 219 8.03 20.48 19.31
N GLU A 220 8.05 19.47 20.18
CA GLU A 220 7.05 19.30 21.25
C GLU A 220 7.04 20.44 22.26
N GLN A 221 8.22 20.93 22.65
CA GLN A 221 8.36 21.95 23.70
C GLN A 221 8.07 23.37 23.20
N PHE A 222 8.64 23.73 22.05
CA PHE A 222 8.65 25.12 21.57
C PHE A 222 7.69 25.38 20.41
N SER A 223 7.48 24.37 19.56
CA SER A 223 6.79 24.57 18.28
C SER A 223 5.29 24.26 18.33
N LYS A 224 4.89 23.27 19.13
CA LYS A 224 3.55 22.69 19.13
C LYS A 224 2.46 23.66 19.61
N GLN A 225 1.41 23.80 18.81
CA GLN A 225 0.26 24.66 19.04
C GLN A 225 -1.03 24.03 18.51
N TRP A 226 -2.18 24.44 19.07
CA TRP A 226 -3.49 24.04 18.53
C TRP A 226 -3.78 24.69 17.18
N ARG A 227 -4.36 23.93 16.26
CA ARG A 227 -4.96 24.45 15.03
C ARG A 227 -6.36 24.97 15.35
N ARG A 228 -6.47 26.29 15.53
CA ARG A 228 -7.72 26.98 15.88
C ARG A 228 -8.68 27.14 14.70
N GLU A 229 -8.13 27.22 13.50
CA GLU A 229 -8.91 27.34 12.27
C GLU A 229 -9.27 25.97 11.71
N PRO A 230 -10.45 25.83 11.06
CA PRO A 230 -10.77 24.62 10.33
C PRO A 230 -9.73 24.37 9.22
N PRO A 231 -9.29 23.13 9.00
CA PRO A 231 -8.35 22.82 7.93
C PRO A 231 -8.94 23.22 6.57
N LYS A 232 -8.17 23.95 5.77
CA LYS A 232 -8.57 24.32 4.41
C LYS A 232 -8.67 23.06 3.56
N ARG A 233 -9.82 22.86 2.91
CA ARG A 233 -10.07 21.73 2.02
C ARG A 233 -9.59 22.07 0.62
N HIS A 234 -8.58 21.36 0.13
CA HIS A 234 -8.06 21.50 -1.22
C HIS A 234 -8.85 20.62 -2.21
N SER A 235 -8.84 20.99 -3.50
CA SER A 235 -9.46 20.18 -4.56
C SER A 235 -8.77 18.81 -4.66
N LYS A 236 -9.52 17.79 -5.13
CA LYS A 236 -8.98 16.43 -5.30
C LYS A 236 -7.72 16.43 -6.17
N VAL A 237 -7.73 17.18 -7.27
CA VAL A 237 -6.59 17.31 -8.20
C VAL A 237 -5.36 17.88 -7.48
N ARG A 238 -5.52 18.99 -6.74
CA ARG A 238 -4.41 19.60 -6.02
C ARG A 238 -3.79 18.64 -5.00
N ARG A 239 -4.63 17.93 -4.24
CA ARG A 239 -4.18 16.95 -3.24
C ARG A 239 -3.44 15.79 -3.89
N THR A 240 -3.94 15.28 -5.01
CA THR A 240 -3.28 14.22 -5.78
C THR A 240 -1.92 14.70 -6.28
N ILE A 241 -1.81 15.91 -6.84
CA ILE A 241 -0.53 16.46 -7.27
C ILE A 241 0.44 16.57 -6.09
N GLU A 242 0.02 17.20 -4.98
CA GLU A 242 0.86 17.37 -3.78
C GLU A 242 1.37 16.02 -3.23
N LEU A 243 0.48 15.02 -3.09
CA LEU A 243 0.85 13.68 -2.62
C LEU A 243 1.75 12.95 -3.62
N SER A 244 1.43 12.98 -4.91
CA SER A 244 2.23 12.33 -5.95
C SER A 244 3.64 12.92 -6.04
N THR A 245 3.79 14.24 -5.93
CA THR A 245 5.11 14.88 -5.87
C THR A 245 5.91 14.37 -4.66
N CYS A 246 5.31 14.33 -3.46
CA CYS A 246 6.00 13.81 -2.28
C CYS A 246 6.41 12.33 -2.41
N VAL A 247 5.54 11.51 -3.01
CA VAL A 247 5.81 10.09 -3.29
C VAL A 247 6.99 9.93 -4.27
N ILE A 248 6.99 10.69 -5.36
CA ILE A 248 8.07 10.66 -6.36
C ILE A 248 9.40 11.07 -5.72
N LEU A 249 9.41 12.14 -4.92
CA LEU A 249 10.62 12.56 -4.21
C LEU A 249 11.13 11.47 -3.27
N TYR A 250 10.26 10.85 -2.48
CA TYR A 250 10.65 9.75 -1.59
C TYR A 250 11.22 8.54 -2.35
N LEU A 251 10.54 8.11 -3.42
CA LEU A 251 11.00 7.00 -4.26
C LEU A 251 12.31 7.32 -4.97
N SER A 252 12.56 8.59 -5.32
CA SER A 252 13.81 8.99 -5.96
C SER A 252 15.02 8.78 -5.03
N VAL A 253 14.87 9.01 -3.72
CA VAL A 253 15.95 8.77 -2.74
C VAL A 253 16.18 7.28 -2.54
N TRP A 254 15.11 6.48 -2.43
CA TRP A 254 15.24 5.01 -2.40
C TRP A 254 15.87 4.45 -3.68
N SER A 255 15.49 4.98 -4.84
CA SER A 255 16.07 4.57 -6.12
C SER A 255 17.55 4.92 -6.18
N ALA A 256 17.96 6.09 -5.67
CA ALA A 256 19.37 6.45 -5.55
C ALA A 256 20.14 5.44 -4.68
N TYR A 257 19.59 5.03 -3.53
CA TYR A 257 20.18 3.97 -2.71
C TYR A 257 20.37 2.66 -3.49
N PHE A 258 19.31 2.15 -4.13
CA PHE A 258 19.40 0.89 -4.87
C PHE A 258 20.36 0.96 -6.05
N VAL A 259 20.40 2.11 -6.74
CA VAL A 259 21.28 2.30 -7.90
C VAL A 259 22.74 2.39 -7.47
N PHE A 260 23.08 3.19 -6.46
CA PHE A 260 24.48 3.47 -6.11
C PHE A 260 25.08 2.51 -5.09
N ASN A 261 24.29 2.05 -4.13
CA ASN A 261 24.77 1.25 -2.99
C ASN A 261 24.18 -0.18 -2.98
N GLY A 262 23.22 -0.48 -3.85
CA GLY A 262 22.68 -1.82 -4.00
C GLY A 262 23.69 -2.78 -4.64
N LYS A 263 23.88 -3.95 -4.02
CA LYS A 263 24.70 -5.05 -4.56
C LYS A 263 23.86 -6.31 -4.65
N ILE A 264 24.02 -7.07 -5.73
CA ILE A 264 23.38 -8.37 -5.94
C ILE A 264 24.48 -9.42 -6.00
N THR A 265 24.29 -10.53 -5.28
CA THR A 265 25.19 -11.69 -5.34
C THR A 265 24.83 -12.57 -6.52
N ASP A 266 25.80 -12.87 -7.38
CA ASP A 266 25.66 -13.88 -8.43
C ASP A 266 25.61 -15.29 -7.81
N SER A 267 25.18 -16.26 -8.62
CA SER A 267 25.22 -17.70 -8.37
C SER A 267 26.61 -18.24 -7.99
N GLU A 268 27.68 -17.57 -8.42
CA GLU A 268 29.07 -17.89 -8.06
C GLU A 268 29.53 -17.20 -6.75
N GLY A 269 28.70 -16.32 -6.17
CA GLY A 269 28.96 -15.61 -4.92
C GLY A 269 29.58 -14.22 -5.08
N ASP A 270 29.81 -13.75 -6.31
CA ASP A 270 30.38 -12.44 -6.58
C ASP A 270 29.35 -11.31 -6.37
N GLU A 271 29.76 -10.22 -5.72
CA GLU A 271 28.93 -9.03 -5.51
C GLU A 271 29.02 -8.09 -6.72
N VAL A 272 27.93 -7.94 -7.46
CA VAL A 272 27.82 -7.00 -8.59
C VAL A 272 26.93 -5.82 -8.20
N PRO A 273 27.34 -4.56 -8.44
CA PRO A 273 26.47 -3.41 -8.24
C PRO A 273 25.17 -3.51 -9.04
N VAL A 274 24.04 -3.16 -8.43
CA VAL A 274 22.71 -3.25 -9.06
C VAL A 274 22.64 -2.48 -10.37
N HIS A 275 23.26 -1.30 -10.46
CA HIS A 275 23.27 -0.51 -11.69
C HIS A 275 23.95 -1.24 -12.86
N GLU A 276 25.00 -2.02 -12.58
CA GLU A 276 25.72 -2.85 -13.55
C GLU A 276 24.91 -4.08 -13.91
N ALA A 277 24.33 -4.75 -12.90
CA ALA A 277 23.44 -5.89 -13.12
C ALA A 277 22.26 -5.52 -14.03
N ILE A 278 21.59 -4.39 -13.78
CA ILE A 278 20.50 -3.88 -14.63
C ILE A 278 21.01 -3.60 -16.05
N LYS A 279 22.16 -2.94 -16.19
CA LYS A 279 22.73 -2.62 -17.50
C LYS A 279 23.10 -3.89 -18.30
N ASN A 280 23.66 -4.89 -17.63
CA ASN A 280 24.03 -6.17 -18.24
C ASN A 280 22.77 -6.98 -18.59
N PHE A 281 21.78 -7.01 -17.71
CA PHE A 281 20.48 -7.63 -17.95
C PHE A 281 19.77 -7.02 -19.17
N LEU A 282 19.70 -5.69 -19.27
CA LEU A 282 19.08 -5.00 -20.41
C LEU A 282 19.85 -5.19 -21.73
N LYS A 283 21.11 -5.65 -21.68
CA LYS A 283 21.91 -6.04 -22.85
C LYS A 283 21.91 -7.55 -23.12
N SER A 284 21.37 -8.34 -22.21
CA SER A 284 21.41 -9.79 -22.30
C SER A 284 20.55 -10.32 -23.47
N PRO A 285 20.94 -11.46 -24.07
CA PRO A 285 20.12 -12.13 -25.08
C PRO A 285 18.70 -12.41 -24.59
N TRP A 286 18.54 -12.72 -23.30
CA TRP A 286 17.24 -12.96 -22.69
C TRP A 286 16.31 -11.75 -22.81
N TRP A 287 16.81 -10.53 -22.57
CA TRP A 287 15.99 -9.32 -22.67
C TRP A 287 15.61 -9.00 -24.12
N THR A 288 16.51 -9.25 -25.07
CA THR A 288 16.20 -9.10 -26.49
C THR A 288 15.17 -10.13 -26.94
N ASP A 289 15.28 -11.38 -26.50
CA ASP A 289 14.34 -12.45 -26.81
C ASP A 289 12.96 -12.16 -26.19
N LEU A 290 12.92 -11.66 -24.95
CA LEU A 290 11.68 -11.25 -24.31
C LEU A 290 10.98 -10.14 -25.10
N LYS A 291 11.71 -9.09 -25.48
CA LYS A 291 11.18 -8.01 -26.32
C LYS A 291 10.65 -8.56 -27.64
N GLN A 292 11.41 -9.44 -28.29
CA GLN A 292 11.04 -10.04 -29.54
C GLN A 292 9.75 -10.88 -29.39
N THR A 293 9.66 -11.67 -28.33
CA THR A 293 8.47 -12.48 -28.00
C THR A 293 7.23 -11.61 -27.80
N PHE A 294 7.35 -10.46 -27.12
CA PHE A 294 6.23 -9.52 -26.99
C PHE A 294 5.79 -8.94 -28.33
N VAL A 295 6.75 -8.56 -29.19
CA VAL A 295 6.46 -8.03 -30.52
C VAL A 295 5.78 -9.10 -31.39
N ASP A 296 6.27 -10.33 -31.35
CA ASP A 296 5.72 -11.43 -32.14
C ASP A 296 4.33 -11.84 -31.62
N THR A 297 4.14 -11.85 -30.29
CA THR A 297 2.82 -12.04 -29.67
C THR A 297 1.84 -10.94 -30.09
N TRP A 298 2.30 -9.69 -30.13
CA TRP A 298 1.49 -8.57 -30.58
C TRP A 298 1.10 -8.69 -32.06
N ARG A 299 2.05 -9.03 -32.93
CA ARG A 299 1.78 -9.28 -34.37
C ARG A 299 0.82 -10.44 -34.56
N PHE A 300 1.03 -11.54 -33.82
CA PHE A 300 0.14 -12.70 -33.85
C PHE A 300 -1.28 -12.32 -33.40
N ALA A 301 -1.41 -11.52 -32.34
CA ALA A 301 -2.68 -10.99 -31.86
C ALA A 301 -3.40 -10.12 -32.89
N GLN A 302 -2.66 -9.30 -33.64
CA GLN A 302 -3.24 -8.48 -34.71
C GLN A 302 -3.78 -9.33 -35.87
N HIS A 303 -3.16 -10.46 -36.18
CA HIS A 303 -3.56 -11.34 -37.29
C HIS A 303 -4.66 -12.35 -36.93
N ASN A 304 -4.56 -12.99 -35.77
CA ASN A 304 -5.43 -14.11 -35.38
C ASN A 304 -6.50 -13.74 -34.34
N GLY A 305 -6.46 -12.50 -33.83
CA GLY A 305 -7.36 -12.03 -32.79
C GLY A 305 -6.93 -12.43 -31.37
N TRP A 306 -7.30 -11.59 -30.40
CA TRP A 306 -6.83 -11.71 -29.01
C TRP A 306 -7.28 -13.00 -28.30
N TYR A 307 -8.40 -13.58 -28.73
CA TYR A 307 -8.93 -14.81 -28.13
C TYR A 307 -8.03 -16.03 -28.42
N GLU A 308 -7.61 -16.22 -29.68
CA GLU A 308 -6.73 -17.34 -30.05
C GLU A 308 -5.32 -17.16 -29.49
N THR A 309 -4.84 -15.92 -29.40
CA THR A 309 -3.58 -15.59 -28.70
C THR A 309 -3.65 -15.96 -27.23
N TRP A 310 -4.73 -15.58 -26.55
CA TRP A 310 -4.94 -15.94 -25.15
C TRP A 310 -5.01 -17.45 -24.95
N LYS A 311 -5.72 -18.16 -25.83
CA LYS A 311 -5.80 -19.63 -25.81
C LYS A 311 -4.42 -20.28 -25.95
N GLN A 312 -3.62 -19.86 -26.93
CA GLN A 312 -2.26 -20.39 -27.09
C GLN A 312 -1.35 -20.07 -25.89
N ILE A 313 -1.44 -18.86 -25.34
CA ILE A 313 -0.67 -18.48 -24.14
C ILE A 313 -1.06 -19.40 -22.98
N VAL A 314 -2.35 -19.53 -22.71
CA VAL A 314 -2.91 -20.41 -21.66
C VAL A 314 -2.48 -21.87 -21.86
N ASP A 315 -2.52 -22.38 -23.08
CA ASP A 315 -2.10 -23.74 -23.42
C ASP A 315 -0.59 -23.94 -23.25
N SER A 316 0.23 -22.92 -23.57
CA SER A 316 1.70 -22.98 -23.45
C SER A 316 2.21 -22.90 -22.00
N ILE A 317 1.45 -22.27 -21.11
CA ILE A 317 1.80 -22.12 -19.69
C ILE A 317 1.60 -23.44 -18.93
N ASP A 318 0.93 -24.44 -19.52
CA ASP A 318 0.60 -25.73 -18.87
C ASP A 318 -0.01 -25.51 -17.48
N ILE A 319 -1.10 -24.72 -17.41
CA ILE A 319 -1.74 -24.30 -16.14
C ILE A 319 -2.15 -25.49 -15.26
N ASP A 320 -2.48 -26.62 -15.88
CA ASP A 320 -2.84 -27.86 -15.18
C ASP A 320 -1.61 -28.71 -14.79
N GLY A 321 -0.40 -28.36 -15.26
CA GLY A 321 0.87 -29.06 -15.00
C GLY A 321 0.95 -30.45 -15.63
N GLU A 322 0.11 -30.72 -16.63
CA GLU A 322 -0.07 -32.04 -17.22
C GLU A 322 1.15 -32.45 -18.03
N GLN A 323 1.68 -31.55 -18.87
CA GLN A 323 2.85 -31.82 -19.71
C GLN A 323 4.10 -32.02 -18.86
N ASN A 324 4.25 -31.23 -17.79
CA ASN A 324 5.36 -31.43 -16.85
C ASN A 324 5.26 -32.78 -16.12
N ALA A 325 4.06 -33.16 -15.67
CA ALA A 325 3.85 -34.44 -14.99
C ALA A 325 4.17 -35.65 -15.90
N TYR A 326 3.81 -35.58 -17.18
CA TYR A 326 4.17 -36.63 -18.16
C TYR A 326 5.68 -36.75 -18.37
N LYS A 327 6.39 -35.61 -18.40
CA LYS A 327 7.86 -35.57 -18.49
C LYS A 327 8.53 -36.16 -17.24
N VAL A 328 8.06 -35.82 -16.04
CA VAL A 328 8.60 -36.35 -14.76
C VAL A 328 8.46 -37.88 -14.68
N LEU A 329 7.33 -38.43 -15.13
CA LEU A 329 7.13 -39.89 -15.18
C LEU A 329 7.76 -40.55 -16.40
N ASN A 330 8.31 -39.77 -17.33
CA ASN A 330 8.90 -40.22 -18.59
C ASN A 330 7.94 -41.12 -19.42
N VAL A 331 6.67 -40.70 -19.51
CA VAL A 331 5.63 -41.40 -20.28
C VAL A 331 4.98 -40.46 -21.29
N SER A 332 4.53 -41.01 -22.42
CA SER A 332 3.84 -40.23 -23.46
C SER A 332 2.56 -39.57 -22.92
N PRO A 333 2.18 -38.37 -23.38
CA PRO A 333 0.88 -37.77 -23.09
C PRO A 333 -0.32 -38.66 -23.47
N THR A 334 -0.13 -39.57 -24.44
CA THR A 334 -1.12 -40.56 -24.87
C THR A 334 -1.13 -41.86 -24.06
N ALA A 335 -0.29 -41.96 -23.02
CA ALA A 335 -0.11 -43.20 -22.26
C ALA A 335 -1.38 -43.67 -21.53
N THR A 336 -1.56 -44.98 -21.49
CA THR A 336 -2.68 -45.64 -20.79
C THR A 336 -2.52 -45.55 -19.27
N GLN A 337 -3.61 -45.69 -18.51
CA GLN A 337 -3.53 -45.62 -17.04
C GLN A 337 -2.63 -46.70 -16.44
N SER A 338 -2.58 -47.88 -17.08
CA SER A 338 -1.68 -48.97 -16.71
C SER A 338 -0.21 -48.60 -16.89
N GLU A 339 0.15 -47.90 -17.97
CA GLU A 339 1.52 -47.44 -18.25
C GLU A 339 1.97 -46.35 -17.26
N ILE A 340 1.09 -45.41 -16.93
CA ILE A 340 1.37 -44.35 -15.95
C ILE A 340 1.60 -44.97 -14.56
N THR A 341 0.75 -45.92 -14.17
CA THR A 341 0.86 -46.61 -12.87
C THR A 341 2.10 -47.49 -12.79
N SER A 342 2.49 -48.15 -13.88
CA SER A 342 3.70 -48.99 -13.92
C SER A 342 4.97 -48.15 -13.87
N ALA A 343 5.02 -47.03 -14.60
CA ALA A 343 6.13 -46.07 -14.57
C ALA A 343 6.30 -45.45 -13.18
N TRP A 344 5.21 -45.01 -12.55
CA TRP A 344 5.20 -44.51 -11.17
C TRP A 344 5.78 -45.56 -10.20
N ARG A 345 5.28 -46.81 -10.22
CA ARG A 345 5.80 -47.89 -9.35
C ARG A 345 7.27 -48.22 -9.60
N LYS A 346 7.77 -48.05 -10.82
CA LYS A 346 9.17 -48.27 -11.16
C LYS A 346 10.04 -47.15 -10.57
N LEU A 347 9.72 -45.89 -10.88
CA LEU A 347 10.46 -44.72 -10.44
C LEU A 347 10.41 -44.53 -8.91
N SER A 348 9.26 -44.78 -8.28
CA SER A 348 9.13 -44.72 -6.81
C SER A 348 9.99 -45.76 -6.09
N ARG A 349 10.22 -46.94 -6.67
CA ARG A 349 11.12 -47.95 -6.09
C ARG A 349 12.60 -47.65 -6.32
N GLU A 350 12.91 -46.87 -7.35
CA GLU A 350 14.26 -46.48 -7.72
C GLU A 350 14.75 -45.32 -6.85
N PHE A 351 13.90 -44.29 -6.67
CA PHE A 351 14.20 -43.09 -5.88
C PHE A 351 13.72 -43.16 -4.42
N HIS A 352 13.43 -44.34 -3.88
CA HIS A 352 12.98 -44.47 -2.48
C HIS A 352 14.08 -44.02 -1.50
N PRO A 353 13.80 -43.12 -0.54
CA PRO A 353 14.83 -42.56 0.36
C PRO A 353 15.55 -43.63 1.19
N ASP A 354 14.86 -44.71 1.57
CA ASP A 354 15.45 -45.81 2.35
C ASP A 354 16.55 -46.60 1.62
N LYS A 355 16.66 -46.48 0.29
CA LYS A 355 17.72 -47.15 -0.47
C LYS A 355 19.05 -46.40 -0.45
N VAL A 356 19.07 -45.14 -0.02
CA VAL A 356 20.24 -44.26 -0.09
C VAL A 356 20.81 -44.04 1.31
N LYS A 357 22.05 -44.50 1.53
CA LYS A 357 22.74 -44.43 2.84
C LYS A 357 23.44 -43.08 3.10
N ASP A 358 23.79 -42.34 2.05
CA ASP A 358 24.45 -41.03 2.16
C ASP A 358 23.42 -39.90 2.33
N ASP A 359 23.63 -39.03 3.31
CA ASP A 359 22.64 -38.05 3.76
C ASP A 359 22.39 -36.92 2.75
N LYS A 360 23.41 -36.57 1.93
CA LYS A 360 23.24 -35.60 0.83
C LYS A 360 22.43 -36.19 -0.33
N LEU A 361 22.73 -37.44 -0.71
CA LEU A 361 22.01 -38.14 -1.77
C LEU A 361 20.59 -38.52 -1.35
N ARG A 362 20.36 -38.75 -0.05
CA ARG A 362 19.04 -39.03 0.52
C ARG A 362 18.08 -37.86 0.34
N ARG A 363 18.54 -36.61 0.52
CA ARG A 363 17.72 -35.41 0.26
C ARG A 363 17.33 -35.31 -1.21
N ALA A 364 18.28 -35.49 -2.13
CA ALA A 364 18.00 -35.47 -3.57
C ALA A 364 17.05 -36.60 -4.02
N ALA A 365 17.19 -37.80 -3.43
CA ALA A 365 16.27 -38.91 -3.68
C ALA A 365 14.86 -38.62 -3.13
N GLN A 366 14.77 -38.02 -1.95
CA GLN A 366 13.51 -37.62 -1.33
C GLN A 366 12.78 -36.56 -2.18
N GLU A 367 13.49 -35.55 -2.68
CA GLU A 367 12.93 -34.52 -3.56
C GLU A 367 12.36 -35.13 -4.85
N LYS A 368 13.17 -35.95 -5.55
CA LYS A 368 12.69 -36.66 -6.75
C LYS A 368 11.52 -37.59 -6.47
N PHE A 369 11.51 -38.27 -5.32
CA PHE A 369 10.41 -39.14 -4.94
C PHE A 369 9.11 -38.35 -4.73
N MET A 370 9.18 -37.15 -4.14
CA MET A 370 8.03 -36.25 -4.00
C MET A 370 7.52 -35.77 -5.37
N ASP A 371 8.42 -35.38 -6.27
CA ASP A 371 8.06 -34.95 -7.63
C ASP A 371 7.32 -36.07 -8.40
N ILE A 372 7.79 -37.31 -8.27
CA ILE A 372 7.17 -38.49 -8.90
C ILE A 372 5.75 -38.73 -8.35
N GLN A 373 5.54 -38.57 -7.03
CA GLN A 373 4.21 -38.70 -6.43
C GLN A 373 3.27 -37.59 -6.93
N GLN A 374 3.76 -36.34 -6.92
CA GLN A 374 2.99 -35.19 -7.36
C GLN A 374 2.59 -35.29 -8.84
N ALA A 375 3.52 -35.74 -9.71
CA ALA A 375 3.24 -35.95 -11.13
C ALA A 375 2.15 -37.01 -11.35
N TYR A 376 2.20 -38.13 -10.62
CA TYR A 376 1.15 -39.16 -10.70
C TYR A 376 -0.22 -38.64 -10.23
N GLU A 377 -0.24 -37.87 -9.13
CA GLU A 377 -1.48 -37.30 -8.59
C GLU A 377 -2.12 -36.30 -9.57
N VAL A 378 -1.32 -35.41 -10.17
CA VAL A 378 -1.77 -34.44 -11.17
C VAL A 378 -2.42 -35.15 -12.36
N ILE A 379 -1.73 -36.14 -12.95
CA ILE A 379 -2.28 -36.90 -14.10
C ILE A 379 -3.54 -37.67 -13.71
N SER A 380 -3.56 -38.32 -12.54
CA SER A 380 -4.71 -39.07 -12.03
C SER A 380 -5.94 -38.18 -11.83
N LYS A 381 -5.74 -36.99 -11.23
CA LYS A 381 -6.80 -36.00 -11.00
C LYS A 381 -7.35 -35.45 -12.32
N ILE A 382 -6.48 -35.15 -13.27
CA ILE A 382 -6.89 -34.66 -14.60
C ILE A 382 -7.69 -35.73 -15.34
N LYS A 383 -7.22 -36.98 -15.39
CA LYS A 383 -7.95 -38.08 -16.03
C LYS A 383 -9.30 -38.37 -15.36
N SER A 384 -9.36 -38.33 -14.04
CA SER A 384 -10.62 -38.48 -13.28
C SER A 384 -11.63 -37.37 -13.63
N LYS A 385 -11.16 -36.11 -13.65
CA LYS A 385 -11.98 -34.94 -14.02
C LYS A 385 -12.46 -35.00 -15.48
N ARG A 386 -11.63 -35.50 -16.40
CA ARG A 386 -12.02 -35.74 -17.80
C ARG A 386 -13.08 -36.83 -17.92
N ARG A 387 -12.91 -37.95 -17.21
CA ARG A 387 -13.87 -39.06 -17.19
C ARG A 387 -15.24 -38.62 -16.64
N SER A 388 -15.27 -37.86 -15.55
CA SER A 388 -16.54 -37.37 -14.99
C SER A 388 -17.25 -36.38 -15.92
N ARG A 389 -16.49 -35.52 -16.61
CA ARG A 389 -17.03 -34.58 -17.60
C ARG A 389 -17.60 -35.32 -18.83
N ASN A 390 -16.89 -36.33 -19.36
CA ASN A 390 -17.38 -37.13 -20.49
C ASN A 390 -18.67 -37.87 -20.14
N LYS A 391 -18.74 -38.47 -18.94
CA LYS A 391 -19.97 -39.13 -18.46
C LYS A 391 -21.15 -38.17 -18.43
N LYS A 392 -20.95 -36.96 -17.90
CA LYS A 392 -22.00 -35.93 -17.85
C LYS A 392 -22.47 -35.50 -19.25
N PHE A 393 -21.57 -35.38 -20.21
CA PHE A 393 -21.91 -35.09 -21.61
C PHE A 393 -22.71 -36.23 -22.26
N GLU A 394 -22.35 -37.49 -22.00
CA GLU A 394 -23.10 -38.65 -22.49
C GLU A 394 -24.52 -38.67 -21.90
N ASP A 395 -24.65 -38.45 -20.60
CA ASP A 395 -25.94 -38.38 -19.90
C ASP A 395 -26.83 -37.24 -20.49
N GLU A 396 -26.28 -36.03 -20.68
CA GLU A 396 -27.01 -34.89 -21.27
C GLU A 396 -27.44 -35.11 -22.73
N HIS A 397 -26.63 -35.80 -23.54
CA HIS A 397 -26.98 -36.13 -24.94
C HIS A 397 -27.94 -37.32 -25.08
N GLN A 398 -27.97 -38.19 -24.08
CA GLN A 398 -28.91 -39.29 -24.02
C GLN A 398 -30.32 -38.78 -23.66
N ASP A 399 -30.43 -37.79 -22.79
CA ASP A 399 -31.70 -37.12 -22.44
C ASP A 399 -32.29 -36.34 -23.63
N VAL A 400 -31.47 -35.62 -24.41
CA VAL A 400 -31.93 -34.87 -25.61
C VAL A 400 -32.42 -35.79 -26.73
N LYS A 401 -31.90 -37.02 -26.84
CA LYS A 401 -32.39 -38.01 -27.82
C LYS A 401 -33.70 -38.68 -27.40
N ILE A 402 -34.11 -38.56 -26.14
CA ILE A 402 -35.36 -39.13 -25.63
C ILE A 402 -36.50 -38.10 -25.74
N GLU A 403 -36.19 -36.80 -25.89
CA GLU A 403 -37.17 -35.70 -26.03
C GLU A 403 -37.53 -35.32 -27.48
N LEU A 404 -36.87 -35.89 -28.50
CA LEU A 404 -37.18 -35.74 -29.94
C LEU A 404 -37.85 -37.01 -30.47
#